data_AF-A0A847CT74-F1
#
_entry.id   AF-A0A847CT74-F1
#
_cell.length_a   1.000
_cell.length_b   1.000
_cell.length_c   1.000
_cell.angle_alpha   90.00
_cell.angle_beta   90.00
_cell.angle_gamma   90.00
#
_symmetry.space_group_name_H-M   'P 1'
#
loop_
_entity.id
_entity.type
_entity.pdbx_description
1 polymer ?
#
loop_
_entity_poly.entity_id
_entity_poly.type
_entity_poly.pdbx_seq_one_letter_code
_entity_poly.pdbx_strand_id
1 'polypeptide(L)' 'MRTKEELKQLAIDAIDKRRDDIIKIGDSIFEEPELGFKEFKTAAKVKAVLDELNVEYEDGIA' A
#
# COMPACT_ATOMS: atom_id res chain seq x y z
N MET A 1 24.12 6.25 16.18
CA MET A 1 23.56 6.36 14.82
C MET A 1 23.41 4.96 14.28
N ARG A 2 22.27 4.60 13.69
CA ARG A 2 22.08 3.26 13.11
C ARG A 2 22.91 3.12 11.83
N THR A 3 23.44 1.95 11.58
CA THR A 3 24.11 1.57 10.33
C THR A 3 23.09 1.36 9.22
N LYS A 4 23.58 1.34 7.97
CA LYS A 4 22.76 1.00 6.79
C LYS A 4 22.05 -0.36 6.94
N GLU A 5 22.74 -1.36 7.47
CA GLU A 5 22.19 -2.71 7.61
C GLU A 5 21.12 -2.77 8.71
N GLU A 6 21.31 -2.05 9.83
CA GLU A 6 20.27 -1.92 10.86
C GLU A 6 19.01 -1.22 10.33
N LEU A 7 19.16 -0.19 9.48
CA LEU A 7 18.01 0.48 8.86
C LEU A 7 17.26 -0.45 7.89
N LYS A 8 17.97 -1.25 7.11
CA LYS A 8 17.35 -2.24 6.23
C LYS A 8 16.60 -3.31 7.02
N GLN A 9 17.20 -3.82 8.09
CA GLN A 9 16.56 -4.85 8.91
C GLN A 9 15.26 -4.33 9.51
N LEU A 10 15.24 -3.09 9.99
CA LEU A 10 14.02 -2.47 10.49
C LEU A 10 12.93 -2.33 9.41
N ALA A 11 13.31 -2.04 8.17
CA ALA A 11 12.36 -1.99 7.06
C ALA A 11 11.79 -3.38 6.74
N ILE A 12 12.64 -4.42 6.71
CA ILE A 12 12.21 -5.80 6.51
C ILE A 12 11.26 -6.23 7.64
N ASP A 13 11.62 -6.00 8.90
CA ASP A 13 10.79 -6.34 10.05
C ASP A 13 9.43 -5.62 10.01
N ALA A 14 9.39 -4.38 9.53
CA ALA A 14 8.15 -3.62 9.38
C ALA A 14 7.26 -4.19 8.26
N ILE A 15 7.85 -4.64 7.16
CA ILE A 15 7.14 -5.30 6.05
C ILE A 15 6.59 -6.64 6.54
N ASP A 16 7.41 -7.47 7.20
CA ASP A 16 7.00 -8.78 7.70
C ASP A 16 5.85 -8.70 8.70
N LYS A 17 5.88 -7.70 9.59
CA LYS A 17 4.78 -7.43 10.54
C LYS A 17 3.46 -7.08 9.88
N ARG A 18 3.48 -6.57 8.64
CA ARG A 18 2.29 -6.15 7.87
C ARG A 18 2.02 -7.05 6.67
N ARG A 19 2.68 -8.21 6.60
CA ARG A 19 2.57 -9.13 5.47
C ARG A 19 1.13 -9.44 5.09
N ASP A 20 0.30 -9.77 6.08
CA ASP A 20 -1.09 -10.16 5.82
C ASP A 20 -1.93 -8.98 5.31
N ASP A 21 -1.69 -7.76 5.82
CA ASP A 21 -2.35 -6.55 5.32
C ASP A 21 -1.99 -6.28 3.85
N ILE A 22 -0.70 -6.43 3.51
CA ILE A 22 -0.17 -6.24 2.14
C ILE A 22 -0.76 -7.28 1.17
N ILE A 23 -0.87 -8.54 1.59
CA ILE A 23 -1.47 -9.59 0.78
C ILE A 23 -2.97 -9.31 0.60
N LYS A 24 -3.68 -8.95 1.68
CA LYS A 24 -5.11 -8.69 1.66
C LYS A 24 -5.50 -7.55 0.72
N ILE A 25 -4.73 -6.46 0.68
CA ILE A 25 -5.00 -5.36 -0.27
C ILE A 25 -4.77 -5.83 -1.71
N GLY A 26 -3.70 -6.61 -1.96
CA GLY A 26 -3.40 -7.17 -3.27
C GLY A 26 -4.50 -8.10 -3.78
N ASP A 27 -4.92 -9.05 -2.94
CA ASP A 27 -6.00 -9.99 -3.25
C ASP A 27 -7.32 -9.25 -3.50
N SER A 28 -7.66 -8.27 -2.65
CA SER A 28 -8.88 -7.48 -2.84
C SER A 28 -8.88 -6.72 -4.16
N ILE A 29 -7.76 -6.12 -4.58
CA ILE A 29 -7.65 -5.46 -5.89
C ILE A 29 -7.79 -6.49 -7.02
N PHE A 30 -7.14 -7.64 -6.89
CA PHE A 30 -7.17 -8.71 -7.89
C PHE A 30 -8.58 -9.29 -8.10
N GLU A 31 -9.37 -9.42 -7.03
CA GLU A 31 -10.76 -9.88 -7.09
C GLU A 31 -11.72 -8.91 -7.82
N GLU A 32 -11.33 -7.65 -7.97
CA GLU A 32 -12.14 -6.62 -8.63
C GLU A 32 -11.39 -5.97 -9.80
N PRO A 33 -11.14 -6.72 -10.90
CA PRO A 33 -10.39 -6.20 -12.03
C PRO A 33 -11.12 -5.02 -12.69
N GLU A 34 -10.37 -3.96 -12.96
CA GLU A 34 -10.86 -2.76 -13.64
C GLU A 34 -10.14 -2.56 -14.98
N LEU A 35 -10.80 -1.82 -15.89
CA LEU A 35 -10.18 -1.43 -17.15
C LEU A 35 -9.17 -0.32 -16.88
N GLY A 36 -8.04 -0.32 -17.60
CA GLY A 36 -7.07 0.77 -17.53
C GLY A 36 -7.74 2.13 -17.77
N PHE A 37 -7.30 3.15 -17.03
CA PHE A 37 -7.89 4.49 -16.97
C PHE A 37 -9.32 4.57 -16.37
N LYS A 38 -9.82 3.48 -15.77
CA LYS A 38 -11.12 3.42 -15.06
C LYS A 38 -11.01 2.66 -13.73
N GLU A 39 -9.87 2.80 -13.06
CA GLU A 39 -9.49 2.08 -11.83
C GLU A 39 -10.03 2.78 -10.57
N PHE A 40 -11.34 3.03 -10.51
CA PHE A 40 -11.95 3.80 -9.42
C PHE A 40 -11.92 3.05 -8.08
N LYS A 41 -12.18 1.74 -8.09
CA LYS A 41 -12.18 0.91 -6.88
C LYS A 41 -10.76 0.67 -6.39
N THR A 42 -9.83 0.43 -7.31
CA THR A 42 -8.40 0.29 -6.99
C THR A 42 -7.88 1.57 -6.33
N ALA A 43 -8.16 2.74 -6.93
CA ALA A 43 -7.80 4.02 -6.34
C ALA A 43 -8.43 4.21 -4.95
N ALA A 44 -9.72 3.89 -4.78
CA ALA A 44 -10.39 4.01 -3.48
C ALA A 44 -9.73 3.12 -2.40
N LYS A 45 -9.36 1.88 -2.73
CA LYS A 45 -8.70 0.95 -1.80
C LYS A 45 -7.30 1.43 -1.43
N VAL A 46 -6.52 1.92 -2.38
CA VAL A 46 -5.17 2.45 -2.12
C VAL A 46 -5.24 3.70 -1.23
N LYS A 47 -6.18 4.62 -1.51
CA LYS A 47 -6.41 5.81 -0.68
C LYS A 47 -6.72 5.46 0.77
N ALA A 48 -7.62 4.50 1.00
CA ALA A 48 -7.95 4.04 2.34
C ALA A 48 -6.72 3.52 3.10
N VAL A 49 -5.83 2.77 2.45
CA VAL A 49 -4.57 2.31 3.06
C VAL A 49 -3.64 3.48 3.40
N LEU A 50 -3.53 4.48 2.52
CA LEU A 50 -2.71 5.66 2.79
C LEU A 50 -3.27 6.51 3.93
N ASP A 51 -4.60 6.66 4.00
CA ASP A 51 -5.29 7.32 5.11
C ASP A 51 -4.98 6.62 6.45
N GLU A 52 -5.07 5.29 6.51
CA GLU A 52 -4.73 4.50 7.70
C GLU A 52 -3.27 4.68 8.14
N LEU A 53 -2.37 4.87 7.17
CA LEU A 53 -0.95 5.13 7.41
C LEU A 53 -0.63 6.61 7.69
N ASN A 54 -1.63 7.50 7.61
CA ASN A 54 -1.48 8.96 7.70
C ASN A 54 -0.45 9.50 6.68
N VAL A 55 -0.48 8.96 5.46
CA VAL A 55 0.36 9.40 4.34
C VAL A 55 -0.45 10.35 3.47
N GLU A 56 0.05 11.57 3.28
CA GLU A 56 -0.58 12.53 2.37
C GLU A 56 -0.48 12.05 0.91
N TYR A 57 -1.55 12.22 0.15
CA TYR A 57 -1.61 11.88 -1.27
C TYR A 57 -2.46 12.90 -2.04
N GLU A 58 -2.27 12.92 -3.35
CA GLU A 58 -3.12 13.65 -4.30
C GLU A 58 -4.07 12.67 -5.00
N ASP A 59 -5.32 13.08 -5.18
CA ASP A 59 -6.40 12.27 -5.77
C ASP A 59 -6.99 12.98 -7.00
N GLY A 60 -7.54 12.22 -7.94
CA GLY A 60 -8.20 12.77 -9.13
C GLY A 60 -7.25 13.31 -10.22
N ILE A 61 -6.02 12.77 -10.32
CA ILE A 61 -4.99 13.21 -11.29
C ILE A 61 -5.21 12.60 -12.70
N ALA A 62 -6.46 12.41 -13.12
CA ALA A 62 -6.83 11.73 -14.37
C ALA A 62 -7.34 12.70 -15.44
#